data_AF-A0A3N5KNN3-F1
#
_entry.id   AF-A0A3N5KNN3-F1
#
_cell.length_a   1.000
_cell.length_b   1.000
_cell.length_c   1.000
_cell.angle_alpha   90.00
_cell.angle_beta   90.00
_cell.angle_gamma   90.00
#
_symmetry.space_group_name_H-M   'P 1'
#
loop_
_entity.id
_entity.type
_entity.pdbx_description
1 polymer ?
#
loop_
_entity_poly.entity_id
_entity_poly.type
_entity_poly.pdbx_seq_one_letter_code
_entity_poly.pdbx_strand_id
1 'polypeptide(L)'
;MRTVCSIILLMFLPQAGVHAKGLGKTFVAADHPFIQYEGRWERTDPLHPKFSWPGVSVSAEFSGTTIGIILIDCTNYYNVSIDGAFHGVFHPGKPGEAEYILADHLERGHHSILLSRRNITFDEIYSFCGFILDEGEQLLKPNAPLKRRIEFIGDSFTAGESNETTEQSLPWEARYPVTNSDKGFAVRIANHFQARYMLTCRSGSGMVCDWRGDPQQSLPIRYRRTFMDSDKFQWDFSQWVPEVVIICLGLNDFSGLKDSLGRVPEKNSELFRTTYRRFIGTVRSVYPHVTIVAVAAFPEWIRTQVRKVVDGEIHSGKNDVFYTQFDEFPGGYVGNGHPTVETHKKMADQIIASLKSFHVFDPALK
;
A
#
# COMPACT_ATOMS: atom_id res chain seq x y z
N MET A 1 -64.77 58.59 29.19
CA MET A 1 -64.42 57.17 28.95
C MET A 1 -63.71 57.06 27.62
N ARG A 2 -62.52 56.41 27.61
CA ARG A 2 -61.81 55.82 26.46
C ARG A 2 -61.17 56.80 25.46
N THR A 3 -59.92 56.70 25.01
CA THR A 3 -58.74 55.87 25.32
C THR A 3 -57.55 56.63 24.69
N VAL A 4 -56.45 56.86 25.42
CA VAL A 4 -55.22 57.45 24.84
C VAL A 4 -54.37 56.31 24.28
N CYS A 5 -54.24 56.24 22.96
CA CYS A 5 -53.30 55.34 22.29
C CYS A 5 -51.89 55.95 22.35
N SER A 6 -50.98 55.33 23.12
CA SER A 6 -49.55 55.62 23.07
C SER A 6 -48.93 54.81 21.93
N ILE A 7 -48.38 55.50 20.92
CA ILE A 7 -47.59 54.90 19.85
C ILE A 7 -46.15 54.80 20.36
N ILE A 8 -45.69 53.58 20.64
CA ILE A 8 -44.28 53.29 20.93
C ILE A 8 -43.56 53.15 19.58
N LEU A 9 -42.70 54.13 19.27
CA LEU A 9 -41.80 54.07 18.11
C LEU A 9 -40.57 53.24 18.51
N LEU A 10 -40.55 51.95 18.14
CA LEU A 10 -39.37 51.10 18.26
C LEU A 10 -38.34 51.52 17.20
N MET A 11 -37.29 52.22 17.61
CA MET A 11 -36.10 52.41 16.79
C MET A 11 -35.34 51.09 16.68
N PHE A 12 -35.37 50.46 15.51
CA PHE A 12 -34.45 49.37 15.17
C PHE A 12 -33.06 49.98 14.95
N LEU A 13 -32.16 49.83 15.93
CA LEU A 13 -30.73 49.97 15.71
C LEU A 13 -30.28 48.81 14.81
N PRO A 14 -29.53 49.06 13.72
CA PRO A 14 -28.93 47.98 12.96
C PRO A 14 -27.91 47.28 13.86
N GLN A 15 -28.20 46.04 14.24
CA GLN A 15 -27.17 45.16 14.80
C GLN A 15 -26.10 44.99 13.73
N ALA A 16 -24.91 45.53 13.99
CA ALA A 16 -23.72 45.21 13.25
C ALA A 16 -23.51 43.70 13.39
N GLY A 17 -23.92 42.94 12.38
CA GLY A 17 -23.60 41.53 12.27
C GLY A 17 -22.09 41.42 12.27
N VAL A 18 -21.53 40.76 13.30
CA VAL A 18 -20.18 40.24 13.24
C VAL A 18 -20.20 39.25 12.08
N HIS A 19 -19.71 39.67 10.93
CA HIS A 19 -19.34 38.75 9.87
C HIS A 19 -18.22 37.91 10.47
N ALA A 20 -18.54 36.68 10.86
CA ALA A 20 -17.54 35.64 10.96
C ALA A 20 -16.82 35.64 9.60
N LYS A 21 -15.59 36.15 9.55
CA LYS A 21 -14.70 35.89 8.43
C LYS A 21 -14.67 34.37 8.29
N GLY A 22 -15.20 33.84 7.19
CA GLY A 22 -14.87 32.48 6.81
C GLY A 22 -13.35 32.42 6.78
N LEU A 23 -12.77 31.53 7.58
CA LEU A 23 -11.34 31.26 7.54
C LEU A 23 -10.99 30.89 6.10
N GLY A 24 -10.12 31.66 5.45
CA GLY A 24 -9.60 31.29 4.15
C GLY A 24 -8.86 29.96 4.22
N LYS A 25 -8.60 29.37 3.07
CA LYS A 25 -7.83 28.12 2.95
C LYS A 25 -6.68 28.35 1.99
N THR A 26 -5.52 27.77 2.30
CA THR A 26 -4.38 27.73 1.38
C THR A 26 -4.38 26.40 0.65
N PHE A 27 -4.56 26.43 -0.67
CA PHE A 27 -4.40 25.24 -1.51
C PHE A 27 -2.93 25.04 -1.87
N VAL A 28 -2.44 23.81 -1.70
CA VAL A 28 -1.10 23.40 -2.11
C VAL A 28 -1.23 22.30 -3.17
N ALA A 29 -0.83 22.60 -4.40
CA ALA A 29 -0.93 21.69 -5.53
C ALA A 29 -0.04 20.44 -5.35
N ALA A 30 -0.43 19.34 -6.02
CA ALA A 30 0.28 18.07 -5.94
C ALA A 30 1.73 18.09 -6.47
N ASP A 31 2.10 19.05 -7.30
CA ASP A 31 3.46 19.17 -7.82
C ASP A 31 4.43 19.87 -6.84
N HIS A 32 3.95 20.28 -5.67
CA HIS A 32 4.76 20.99 -4.69
C HIS A 32 5.98 20.15 -4.24
N PRO A 33 7.21 20.69 -4.26
CA PRO A 33 8.44 19.92 -4.07
C PRO A 33 8.62 19.33 -2.66
N PHE A 34 7.82 19.78 -1.69
CA PHE A 34 7.83 19.26 -0.32
C PHE A 34 6.83 18.12 -0.09
N ILE A 35 6.04 17.76 -1.10
CA ILE A 35 5.19 16.57 -1.06
C ILE A 35 6.02 15.35 -1.48
N GLN A 36 6.02 14.33 -0.62
CA GLN A 36 6.73 13.08 -0.84
C GLN A 36 5.74 12.00 -1.27
N TYR A 37 6.16 11.20 -2.25
CA TYR A 37 5.36 10.12 -2.84
C TYR A 37 6.12 8.80 -2.69
N GLU A 38 5.43 7.78 -2.19
CA GLU A 38 5.96 6.42 -2.04
C GLU A 38 5.09 5.41 -2.78
N GLY A 39 5.73 4.43 -3.45
CA GLY A 39 5.07 3.44 -4.28
C GLY A 39 5.00 3.82 -5.77
N ARG A 40 4.13 3.16 -6.53
CA ARG A 40 4.00 3.35 -7.98
C ARG A 40 2.99 4.45 -8.32
N TRP A 41 3.53 5.62 -8.66
CA TRP A 41 2.76 6.80 -9.07
C TRP A 41 3.00 7.14 -10.54
N GLU A 42 1.94 7.35 -11.30
CA GLU A 42 2.00 7.97 -12.62
C GLU A 42 1.95 9.49 -12.44
N ARG A 43 2.99 10.21 -12.86
CA ARG A 43 3.18 11.63 -12.56
C ARG A 43 3.41 12.50 -13.80
N THR A 44 3.02 12.03 -14.99
CA THR A 44 3.13 12.81 -16.23
C THR A 44 2.27 14.07 -16.19
N ASP A 45 1.10 14.00 -15.56
CA ASP A 45 0.37 15.18 -15.09
C ASP A 45 0.78 15.46 -13.63
N PRO A 46 1.66 16.43 -13.37
CA PRO A 46 2.20 16.67 -12.04
C PRO A 46 1.17 17.27 -11.07
N LEU A 47 0.06 17.83 -11.59
CA LEU A 47 -1.05 18.35 -10.77
C LEU A 47 -2.07 17.28 -10.39
N HIS A 48 -2.06 16.14 -11.10
CA HIS A 48 -2.91 14.99 -10.82
C HIS A 48 -2.12 13.66 -10.82
N PRO A 49 -1.16 13.45 -9.90
CA PRO A 49 -0.52 12.16 -9.72
C PRO A 49 -1.51 11.03 -9.51
N LYS A 50 -1.41 9.99 -10.34
CA LYS A 50 -2.34 8.85 -10.37
C LYS A 50 -1.73 7.58 -9.79
N PHE A 51 -2.58 6.72 -9.24
CA PHE A 51 -2.17 5.44 -8.66
C PHE A 51 -3.28 4.39 -8.74
N SER A 52 -2.88 3.12 -8.64
CA SER A 52 -3.83 2.00 -8.43
C SER A 52 -3.26 0.80 -7.68
N TRP A 53 -1.96 0.76 -7.37
CA TRP A 53 -1.40 -0.25 -6.47
C TRP A 53 -1.73 0.04 -5.00
N PRO A 54 -1.83 -0.98 -4.13
CA PRO A 54 -2.03 -0.79 -2.69
C PRO A 54 -0.74 -0.25 -2.03
N GLY A 55 -0.86 0.29 -0.82
CA GLY A 55 0.29 0.73 -0.03
C GLY A 55 1.02 1.96 -0.57
N VAL A 56 0.51 2.60 -1.64
CA VAL A 56 0.99 3.93 -2.04
C VAL A 56 0.71 4.92 -0.91
N SER A 57 1.62 5.87 -0.73
CA SER A 57 1.43 6.92 0.27
C SER A 57 1.90 8.29 -0.21
N VAL A 58 1.32 9.31 0.41
CA VAL A 58 1.72 10.70 0.27
C VAL A 58 1.99 11.28 1.66
N SER A 59 3.10 12.01 1.80
CA SER A 59 3.48 12.66 3.06
C SER A 59 3.98 14.07 2.86
N ALA A 60 3.84 14.89 3.89
CA ALA A 60 4.34 16.25 3.93
C ALA A 60 4.57 16.70 5.38
N GLU A 61 5.42 17.70 5.54
CA GLU A 61 5.51 18.50 6.77
C GLU A 61 4.72 19.80 6.52
N PHE A 62 3.99 20.32 7.50
CA PHE A 62 3.19 21.53 7.35
C PHE A 62 3.17 22.36 8.63
N SER A 63 2.88 23.65 8.49
CA SER A 63 2.51 24.51 9.62
C SER A 63 1.00 24.70 9.69
N GLY A 64 0.46 24.94 10.88
CA GLY A 64 -0.94 25.28 11.07
C GLY A 64 -1.64 24.45 12.14
N THR A 65 -2.95 24.37 12.03
CA THR A 65 -3.84 23.62 12.93
C THR A 65 -4.77 22.65 12.19
N THR A 66 -4.82 22.75 10.86
CA THR A 66 -5.68 21.94 10.00
C THR A 66 -4.90 21.46 8.78
N ILE A 67 -5.18 20.22 8.36
CA ILE A 67 -4.79 19.71 7.04
C ILE A 67 -5.95 18.98 6.38
N GLY A 68 -6.24 19.38 5.15
CA GLY A 68 -7.18 18.74 4.24
C GLY A 68 -6.50 18.24 2.97
N ILE A 69 -7.28 17.58 2.12
CA ILE A 69 -6.84 16.94 0.89
C ILE A 69 -7.87 17.16 -0.22
N ILE A 70 -7.39 17.23 -1.46
CA ILE A 70 -8.21 17.08 -2.66
C ILE A 70 -7.84 15.77 -3.35
N LEU A 71 -8.83 14.90 -3.56
CA LEU A 71 -8.65 13.54 -4.06
C LEU A 71 -9.76 13.18 -5.06
N ILE A 72 -9.40 12.40 -6.09
CA ILE A 72 -10.32 11.71 -6.98
C ILE A 72 -10.31 10.23 -6.59
N ASP A 73 -11.21 9.87 -5.67
CA ASP A 73 -11.40 8.52 -5.16
C ASP A 73 -12.72 8.47 -4.38
N CYS A 74 -13.48 7.40 -4.53
CA CYS A 74 -14.69 7.13 -3.73
C CYS A 74 -14.77 5.69 -3.20
N THR A 75 -13.66 4.94 -3.28
CA THR A 75 -13.62 3.49 -3.01
C THR A 75 -12.65 3.13 -1.89
N ASN A 76 -11.46 3.74 -1.86
CA ASN A 76 -10.40 3.26 -0.95
C ASN A 76 -10.56 3.76 0.48
N TYR A 77 -9.77 3.14 1.35
CA TYR A 77 -9.56 3.52 2.73
C TYR A 77 -8.08 3.87 2.91
N TYR A 78 -7.81 4.88 3.74
CA TYR A 78 -6.48 5.40 4.00
C TYR A 78 -6.23 5.46 5.50
N ASN A 79 -5.01 5.12 5.95
CA ASN A 79 -4.58 5.53 7.28
C ASN A 79 -4.11 6.98 7.19
N VAL A 80 -4.57 7.79 8.13
CA VAL A 80 -4.07 9.14 8.38
C VAL A 80 -3.19 9.06 9.62
N SER A 81 -1.93 9.47 9.50
CA SER A 81 -1.06 9.65 10.66
C SER A 81 -0.65 11.11 10.76
N ILE A 82 -0.78 11.69 11.96
CA ILE A 82 -0.32 13.03 12.30
C ILE A 82 0.81 12.89 13.32
N ASP A 83 1.93 13.56 13.07
CA ASP A 83 3.09 13.55 14.00
C ASP A 83 3.62 12.14 14.30
N GLY A 84 3.57 11.29 13.28
CA GLY A 84 3.96 9.88 13.38
C GLY A 84 2.99 8.98 14.17
N ALA A 85 1.90 9.53 14.71
CA ALA A 85 0.87 8.79 15.41
C ALA A 85 -0.35 8.53 14.51
N PHE A 86 -0.96 7.35 14.62
CA PHE A 86 -2.20 7.04 13.92
C PHE A 86 -3.32 7.97 14.37
N HIS A 87 -3.86 8.75 13.45
CA HIS A 87 -4.93 9.71 13.67
C HIS A 87 -6.31 9.10 13.38
N GLY A 88 -6.44 8.35 12.28
CA GLY A 88 -7.71 7.73 11.92
C GLY A 88 -7.71 7.02 10.57
N VAL A 89 -8.87 6.44 10.23
CA VAL A 89 -9.14 5.88 8.90
C VAL A 89 -9.98 6.88 8.11
N PHE A 90 -9.48 7.27 6.94
CA PHE A 90 -10.18 8.15 6.01
C PHE A 90 -10.74 7.35 4.83
N HIS A 91 -12.01 7.59 4.49
CA HIS A 91 -12.66 7.08 3.29
C HIS A 91 -13.26 8.28 2.53
N PRO A 92 -12.76 8.62 1.34
CA PRO A 92 -13.39 9.62 0.50
C PRO A 92 -14.70 9.02 -0.04
N GLY A 93 -15.84 9.65 0.23
CA GLY A 93 -17.16 9.13 -0.13
C GLY A 93 -17.82 9.80 -1.33
N LYS A 94 -17.22 10.86 -1.89
CA LYS A 94 -17.78 11.64 -2.99
C LYS A 94 -17.13 11.22 -4.31
N PRO A 95 -17.90 11.02 -5.40
CA PRO A 95 -17.34 10.77 -6.72
C PRO A 95 -16.68 12.04 -7.29
N GLY A 96 -15.70 11.85 -8.18
CA GLY A 96 -14.97 12.94 -8.81
C GLY A 96 -13.97 13.61 -7.86
N GLU A 97 -13.47 14.78 -8.27
CA GLU A 97 -12.57 15.59 -7.46
C GLU A 97 -13.30 16.19 -6.28
N ALA A 98 -12.83 15.90 -5.07
CA ALA A 98 -13.46 16.36 -3.85
C ALA A 98 -12.46 16.73 -2.77
N GLU A 99 -12.83 17.77 -2.02
CA GLU A 99 -12.12 18.25 -0.83
C GLU A 99 -12.63 17.56 0.45
N TYR A 100 -11.69 17.24 1.33
CA TYR A 100 -11.91 16.66 2.67
C TYR A 100 -10.95 17.25 3.70
N ILE A 101 -11.38 17.35 4.96
CA ILE A 101 -10.50 17.62 6.10
C ILE A 101 -9.99 16.27 6.64
N LEU A 102 -8.68 16.14 6.79
CA LEU A 102 -8.04 14.92 7.32
C LEU A 102 -7.78 15.03 8.82
N ALA A 103 -7.38 16.22 9.28
CA ALA A 103 -7.23 16.57 10.69
C ALA A 103 -7.46 18.07 10.88
N ASP A 104 -8.07 18.45 11.99
CA ASP A 104 -8.28 19.82 12.43
C ASP A 104 -7.99 19.94 13.93
N HIS A 105 -8.02 21.17 14.44
CA HIS A 105 -7.83 21.47 15.86
C HIS A 105 -6.52 20.93 16.45
N LEU A 106 -5.49 20.80 15.62
CA LEU A 106 -4.13 20.53 16.07
C LEU A 106 -3.60 21.73 16.86
N GLU A 107 -2.59 21.50 17.71
CA GLU A 107 -1.87 22.61 18.33
C GLU A 107 -1.28 23.51 17.23
N ARG A 108 -1.14 24.82 17.46
CA ARG A 108 -0.51 25.66 16.44
C ARG A 108 0.97 25.34 16.36
N GLY A 109 1.44 24.82 15.25
CA GLY A 109 2.86 24.54 15.09
C GLY A 109 3.21 23.81 13.82
N HIS A 110 4.32 23.07 13.89
CA HIS A 110 4.81 22.17 12.85
C HIS A 110 4.22 20.79 13.09
N HIS A 111 3.61 20.23 12.06
CA HIS A 111 3.09 18.87 12.03
C HIS A 111 3.59 18.08 10.81
N SER A 112 3.53 16.76 10.93
CA SER A 112 3.71 15.84 9.80
C SER A 112 2.39 15.14 9.45
N ILE A 113 2.15 14.90 8.16
CA ILE A 113 1.07 14.05 7.66
C ILE A 113 1.67 12.87 6.89
N LEU A 114 1.12 11.68 7.12
CA LEU A 114 1.27 10.52 6.26
C LEU A 114 -0.11 9.96 5.95
N LEU A 115 -0.48 9.94 4.66
CA LEU A 115 -1.66 9.28 4.15
C LEU A 115 -1.23 8.03 3.37
N SER A 116 -1.57 6.85 3.87
CA SER A 116 -1.22 5.56 3.23
C SER A 116 -2.47 4.81 2.81
N ARG A 117 -2.48 4.31 1.57
CA ARG A 117 -3.61 3.53 1.05
C ARG A 117 -3.62 2.13 1.67
N ARG A 118 -4.73 1.79 2.32
CA ARG A 118 -4.90 0.57 3.12
C ARG A 118 -5.25 -0.66 2.28
N ASN A 119 -6.23 -0.52 1.39
CA ASN A 119 -6.87 -1.64 0.71
C ASN A 119 -6.41 -1.81 -0.74
N ILE A 120 -6.81 -2.94 -1.30
CA ILE A 120 -6.67 -3.27 -2.71
C ILE A 120 -8.03 -3.20 -3.40
N THR A 121 -8.05 -2.63 -4.60
CA THR A 121 -9.20 -2.61 -5.51
C THR A 121 -8.69 -2.91 -6.91
N PHE A 122 -9.59 -3.30 -7.80
CA PHE A 122 -9.26 -3.60 -9.20
C PHE A 122 -9.80 -2.51 -10.13
N ASP A 123 -9.20 -2.42 -11.31
CA ASP A 123 -9.63 -1.67 -12.50
C ASP A 123 -9.73 -0.13 -12.40
N GLU A 124 -9.82 0.43 -11.19
CA GLU A 124 -9.92 1.88 -10.96
C GLU A 124 -8.54 2.55 -10.85
N ILE A 125 -8.47 3.79 -11.32
CA ILE A 125 -7.30 4.68 -11.19
C ILE A 125 -7.74 5.89 -10.37
N TYR A 126 -6.98 6.18 -9.33
CA TYR A 126 -7.24 7.26 -8.37
C TYR A 126 -6.23 8.37 -8.56
N SER A 127 -6.55 9.58 -8.10
CA SER A 127 -5.66 10.74 -8.23
C SER A 127 -5.60 11.58 -6.97
N PHE A 128 -4.40 12.03 -6.62
CA PHE A 128 -4.16 13.06 -5.61
C PHE A 128 -4.03 14.42 -6.29
N CYS A 129 -4.76 15.44 -5.82
CA CYS A 129 -4.75 16.77 -6.46
C CYS A 129 -4.04 17.83 -5.60
N GLY A 130 -3.89 17.60 -4.29
CA GLY A 130 -3.15 18.50 -3.41
C GLY A 130 -3.62 18.47 -1.96
N PHE A 131 -2.96 19.29 -1.14
CA PHE A 131 -3.32 19.54 0.25
C PHE A 131 -4.03 20.87 0.42
N ILE A 132 -4.71 21.00 1.55
CA ILE A 132 -5.39 22.22 1.97
C ILE A 132 -4.92 22.53 3.39
N LEU A 133 -4.47 23.76 3.61
CA LEU A 133 -4.01 24.23 4.92
C LEU A 133 -4.86 25.43 5.36
N ASP A 134 -4.67 25.85 6.60
CA ASP A 134 -5.20 27.12 7.09
C ASP A 134 -4.67 28.29 6.23
N GLU A 135 -5.42 29.40 6.19
CA GLU A 135 -5.02 30.61 5.47
C GLU A 135 -3.63 31.10 5.90
N GLY A 136 -2.72 31.26 4.93
CA GLY A 136 -1.37 31.76 5.17
C GLY A 136 -0.36 30.71 5.69
N GLU A 137 -0.81 29.50 6.00
CA GLU A 137 0.07 28.39 6.34
C GLU A 137 0.68 27.72 5.10
N GLN A 138 1.73 26.91 5.30
CA GLN A 138 2.54 26.36 4.21
C GLN A 138 3.04 24.95 4.50
N LEU A 139 3.44 24.25 3.43
CA LEU A 139 4.27 23.06 3.59
C LEU A 139 5.68 23.46 4.02
N LEU A 140 6.26 22.64 4.87
CA LEU A 140 7.62 22.77 5.38
C LEU A 140 8.53 21.78 4.66
N LYS A 141 9.83 22.09 4.63
CA LYS A 141 10.81 21.20 4.01
C LYS A 141 10.81 19.85 4.74
N PRO A 142 10.60 18.73 4.05
CA PRO A 142 10.51 17.45 4.71
C PRO A 142 11.88 16.96 5.17
N ASN A 143 11.86 16.04 6.14
CA ASN A 143 13.04 15.30 6.54
C ASN A 143 13.60 14.50 5.35
N ALA A 144 14.91 14.25 5.37
CA ALA A 144 15.55 13.42 4.36
C ALA A 144 14.91 12.01 4.35
N PRO A 145 14.57 11.46 3.18
CA PRO A 145 13.93 10.16 3.11
C PRO A 145 14.89 9.06 3.59
N LEU A 146 14.30 7.97 4.10
CA LEU A 146 15.05 6.78 4.44
C LEU A 146 15.78 6.25 3.19
N LYS A 147 17.03 5.80 3.38
CA LYS A 147 17.88 5.37 2.26
C LYS A 147 17.52 3.97 1.73
N ARG A 148 17.11 3.08 2.63
CA ARG A 148 16.77 1.68 2.30
C ARG A 148 15.42 1.63 1.62
N ARG A 149 15.29 0.77 0.61
CA ARG A 149 14.11 0.52 -0.19
C ARG A 149 13.91 -1.00 -0.37
N ILE A 150 12.68 -1.45 -0.13
CA ILE A 150 12.26 -2.83 -0.37
C ILE A 150 11.09 -2.81 -1.37
N GLU A 151 11.10 -3.70 -2.36
CA GLU A 151 9.88 -4.01 -3.11
C GLU A 151 9.32 -5.36 -2.64
N PHE A 152 8.06 -5.38 -2.22
CA PHE A 152 7.34 -6.60 -1.88
C PHE A 152 6.45 -6.99 -3.05
N ILE A 153 6.68 -8.19 -3.56
CA ILE A 153 5.96 -8.77 -4.68
C ILE A 153 5.11 -9.93 -4.16
N GLY A 154 3.80 -9.90 -4.34
CA GLY A 154 2.96 -10.95 -3.77
C GLY A 154 1.47 -10.89 -4.10
N ASP A 155 0.70 -11.56 -3.26
CA ASP A 155 -0.75 -11.70 -3.41
C ASP A 155 -1.53 -10.95 -2.30
N SER A 156 -2.73 -11.43 -1.98
CA SER A 156 -3.59 -10.86 -0.94
C SER A 156 -2.97 -10.87 0.45
N PHE A 157 -2.06 -11.81 0.75
CA PHE A 157 -1.35 -11.81 2.03
C PHE A 157 -0.38 -10.63 2.09
N THR A 158 0.25 -10.28 0.96
CA THR A 158 1.15 -9.12 0.88
C THR A 158 0.36 -7.80 0.96
N ALA A 159 -0.88 -7.79 0.44
CA ALA A 159 -1.79 -6.64 0.54
C ALA A 159 -2.38 -6.45 1.95
N GLY A 160 -2.29 -7.46 2.84
CA GLY A 160 -2.95 -7.44 4.15
C GLY A 160 -4.47 -7.58 4.05
N GLU A 161 -4.97 -8.27 3.02
CA GLU A 161 -6.40 -8.39 2.74
C GLU A 161 -7.16 -8.92 3.96
N SER A 162 -8.20 -8.20 4.35
CA SER A 162 -9.11 -8.57 5.43
C SER A 162 -8.45 -8.78 6.81
N ASN A 163 -7.22 -8.32 7.03
CA ASN A 163 -6.49 -8.63 8.25
C ASN A 163 -7.11 -8.06 9.54
N GLU A 164 -7.96 -7.03 9.44
CA GLU A 164 -8.68 -6.42 10.58
C GLU A 164 -10.07 -7.01 10.82
N THR A 165 -10.54 -7.96 10.00
CA THR A 165 -11.84 -8.60 10.26
C THR A 165 -11.76 -9.62 11.39
N THR A 166 -12.89 -9.85 12.03
CA THR A 166 -13.10 -11.01 12.92
C THR A 166 -14.00 -12.08 12.27
N GLU A 167 -14.62 -11.74 11.12
CA GLU A 167 -15.50 -12.63 10.38
C GLU A 167 -14.72 -13.70 9.62
N GLN A 168 -15.24 -14.92 9.56
CA GLN A 168 -14.58 -16.02 8.85
C GLN A 168 -14.67 -15.89 7.33
N SER A 169 -15.68 -15.19 6.82
CA SER A 169 -15.88 -14.99 5.39
C SER A 169 -16.52 -13.65 5.13
N LEU A 170 -16.09 -12.97 4.07
CA LEU A 170 -16.63 -11.69 3.64
C LEU A 170 -16.85 -11.71 2.11
N PRO A 171 -17.94 -11.08 1.61
CA PRO A 171 -18.03 -10.73 0.20
C PRO A 171 -16.90 -9.74 -0.16
N TRP A 172 -16.55 -9.67 -1.44
CA TRP A 172 -15.37 -8.96 -1.93
C TRP A 172 -15.32 -7.49 -1.47
N GLU A 173 -16.40 -6.74 -1.64
CA GLU A 173 -16.47 -5.32 -1.32
C GLU A 173 -16.42 -5.06 0.20
N ALA A 174 -16.92 -5.99 1.01
CA ALA A 174 -16.85 -5.88 2.47
C ALA A 174 -15.42 -6.05 3.00
N ARG A 175 -14.47 -6.50 2.17
CA ARG A 175 -13.05 -6.62 2.54
C ARG A 175 -12.32 -5.29 2.54
N TYR A 176 -12.79 -4.29 1.79
CA TYR A 176 -12.10 -3.00 1.64
C TYR A 176 -11.89 -2.27 2.97
N PRO A 177 -12.91 -2.04 3.83
CA PRO A 177 -12.71 -1.31 5.09
C PRO A 177 -11.78 -2.04 6.08
N VAL A 178 -11.79 -3.38 6.04
CA VAL A 178 -11.06 -4.26 6.98
C VAL A 178 -9.73 -4.77 6.45
N THR A 179 -9.29 -4.28 5.29
CA THR A 179 -7.95 -4.51 4.75
C THR A 179 -7.05 -3.38 5.18
N ASN A 180 -5.89 -3.69 5.78
CA ASN A 180 -4.91 -2.70 6.20
C ASN A 180 -3.48 -3.14 5.89
N SER A 181 -2.96 -2.69 4.75
CA SER A 181 -1.58 -2.94 4.29
C SER A 181 -0.51 -2.55 5.33
N ASP A 182 -0.69 -1.45 6.07
CA ASP A 182 0.27 -0.99 7.09
C ASP A 182 0.38 -1.94 8.28
N LYS A 183 -0.66 -2.75 8.53
CA LYS A 183 -0.63 -3.82 9.54
C LYS A 183 -0.21 -5.17 8.97
N GLY A 184 -0.02 -5.27 7.65
CA GLY A 184 0.46 -6.43 6.93
C GLY A 184 1.95 -6.72 7.20
N PHE A 185 2.37 -7.95 6.93
CA PHE A 185 3.74 -8.39 7.23
C PHE A 185 4.79 -7.60 6.44
N ALA A 186 4.47 -7.21 5.20
CA ALA A 186 5.35 -6.46 4.31
C ALA A 186 5.76 -5.10 4.92
N VAL A 187 4.78 -4.27 5.30
CA VAL A 187 5.04 -2.96 5.88
C VAL A 187 5.71 -3.07 7.25
N ARG A 188 5.39 -4.11 8.04
CA ARG A 188 6.09 -4.40 9.30
C ARG A 188 7.57 -4.70 9.11
N ILE A 189 7.93 -5.48 8.08
CA ILE A 189 9.33 -5.74 7.72
C ILE A 189 10.01 -4.44 7.30
N ALA A 190 9.38 -3.64 6.43
CA ALA A 190 9.95 -2.37 5.98
C ALA A 190 10.24 -1.42 7.15
N ASN A 191 9.27 -1.25 8.05
CA ASN A 191 9.40 -0.43 9.25
C ASN A 191 10.53 -0.94 10.16
N HIS A 192 10.65 -2.26 10.34
CA HIS A 192 11.73 -2.85 11.16
C HIS A 192 13.12 -2.46 10.65
N PHE A 193 13.30 -2.48 9.33
CA PHE A 193 14.58 -2.13 8.70
C PHE A 193 14.75 -0.64 8.42
N GLN A 194 13.80 0.20 8.84
CA GLN A 194 13.75 1.62 8.48
C GLN A 194 13.92 1.81 6.97
N ALA A 195 13.15 1.05 6.20
CA ALA A 195 13.15 1.06 4.76
C ALA A 195 11.83 1.63 4.23
N ARG A 196 11.94 2.42 3.16
CA ARG A 196 10.79 2.74 2.31
C ARG A 196 10.36 1.46 1.59
N TYR A 197 9.10 1.38 1.18
CA TYR A 197 8.58 0.19 0.55
C TYR A 197 7.73 0.49 -0.68
N MET A 198 7.63 -0.51 -1.55
CA MET A 198 6.68 -0.56 -2.65
C MET A 198 5.96 -1.91 -2.57
N LEU A 199 4.62 -1.89 -2.61
CA LEU A 199 3.82 -3.10 -2.69
C LEU A 199 3.38 -3.33 -4.14
N THR A 200 3.94 -4.36 -4.76
CA THR A 200 3.54 -4.85 -6.08
C THR A 200 2.79 -6.15 -5.87
N CYS A 201 1.55 -6.04 -5.40
CA CYS A 201 0.73 -7.21 -5.09
C CYS A 201 -0.68 -7.11 -5.67
N ARG A 202 -1.27 -8.27 -5.94
CA ARG A 202 -2.64 -8.39 -6.41
C ARG A 202 -3.34 -9.60 -5.78
N SER A 203 -4.47 -9.37 -5.15
CA SER A 203 -5.29 -10.42 -4.56
C SER A 203 -5.71 -11.46 -5.59
N GLY A 204 -5.59 -12.73 -5.21
CA GLY A 204 -5.89 -13.87 -6.07
C GLY A 204 -4.84 -14.19 -7.14
N SER A 205 -3.81 -13.36 -7.34
CA SER A 205 -2.76 -13.62 -8.35
C SER A 205 -1.63 -14.51 -7.83
N GLY A 206 -1.14 -15.42 -8.66
CA GLY A 206 0.04 -16.26 -8.40
C GLY A 206 1.22 -15.95 -9.34
N MET A 207 2.23 -16.81 -9.29
CA MET A 207 3.40 -16.78 -10.17
C MET A 207 3.06 -17.21 -11.61
N VAL A 208 2.20 -18.21 -11.77
CA VAL A 208 1.79 -18.82 -13.05
C VAL A 208 0.36 -18.46 -13.40
N CYS A 209 -0.55 -18.47 -12.42
CA CYS A 209 -1.99 -18.26 -12.63
C CYS A 209 -2.65 -17.63 -11.39
N ASP A 210 -3.92 -17.26 -11.48
CA ASP A 210 -4.72 -16.98 -10.29
C ASP A 210 -5.19 -18.25 -9.58
N TRP A 211 -5.95 -18.06 -8.50
CA TRP A 211 -6.54 -19.12 -7.68
C TRP A 211 -7.52 -20.03 -8.44
N ARG A 212 -8.01 -19.62 -9.62
CA ARG A 212 -8.88 -20.41 -10.49
C ARG A 212 -8.13 -21.10 -11.63
N GLY A 213 -6.83 -20.87 -11.76
CA GLY A 213 -6.01 -21.45 -12.82
C GLY A 213 -5.94 -20.60 -14.08
N ASP A 214 -6.38 -19.33 -14.07
CA ASP A 214 -6.24 -18.42 -15.21
C ASP A 214 -4.81 -17.85 -15.29
N PRO A 215 -4.00 -18.21 -16.31
CA PRO A 215 -2.65 -17.69 -16.46
C PRO A 215 -2.58 -16.20 -16.77
N GLN A 216 -3.65 -15.59 -17.33
CA GLN A 216 -3.70 -14.16 -17.62
C GLN A 216 -3.83 -13.31 -16.34
N GLN A 217 -4.15 -13.95 -15.22
CA GLN A 217 -4.33 -13.33 -13.92
C GLN A 217 -3.09 -13.47 -13.02
N SER A 218 -1.95 -13.92 -13.57
CA SER A 218 -0.68 -14.00 -12.85
C SER A 218 -0.09 -12.61 -12.55
N LEU A 219 0.70 -12.52 -11.48
CA LEU A 219 1.37 -11.28 -11.11
C LEU A 219 2.53 -10.90 -12.06
N PRO A 220 3.35 -11.84 -12.58
CA PRO A 220 4.42 -11.50 -13.51
C PRO A 220 3.97 -10.73 -14.76
N ILE A 221 2.77 -11.00 -15.29
CA ILE A 221 2.18 -10.25 -16.43
C ILE A 221 1.92 -8.77 -16.07
N ARG A 222 1.68 -8.49 -14.78
CA ARG A 222 1.39 -7.14 -14.26
C ARG A 222 2.62 -6.41 -13.75
N TYR A 223 3.73 -7.11 -13.56
CA TYR A 223 4.89 -6.57 -12.87
C TYR A 223 5.43 -5.28 -13.46
N ARG A 224 5.37 -5.14 -14.79
CA ARG A 224 5.84 -3.95 -15.50
C ARG A 224 4.82 -2.82 -15.58
N ARG A 225 3.61 -2.98 -15.05
CA ARG A 225 2.53 -1.99 -15.18
C ARG A 225 2.64 -0.89 -14.12
N THR A 226 2.41 0.35 -14.55
CA THR A 226 2.23 1.50 -13.64
C THR A 226 0.91 1.39 -12.89
N PHE A 227 -0.16 0.98 -13.58
CA PHE A 227 -1.45 0.69 -12.97
C PHE A 227 -1.71 -0.81 -12.99
N MET A 228 -2.13 -1.38 -11.85
CA MET A 228 -2.25 -2.82 -11.63
C MET A 228 -2.92 -3.59 -12.78
N ASP A 229 -4.09 -3.13 -13.22
CA ASP A 229 -4.88 -3.80 -14.26
C ASP A 229 -4.89 -3.06 -15.62
N SER A 230 -3.94 -2.14 -15.86
CA SER A 230 -3.73 -1.50 -17.17
C SER A 230 -2.37 -1.84 -17.78
N ASP A 231 -2.36 -2.50 -18.94
CA ASP A 231 -1.14 -2.81 -19.70
C ASP A 231 -0.62 -1.63 -20.55
N LYS A 232 -1.42 -0.57 -20.69
CA LYS A 232 -1.09 0.62 -21.49
C LYS A 232 0.04 1.46 -20.89
N PHE A 233 0.20 1.42 -19.56
CA PHE A 233 1.15 2.25 -18.84
C PHE A 233 2.22 1.37 -18.20
N GLN A 234 3.46 1.56 -18.63
CA GLN A 234 4.61 0.81 -18.15
C GLN A 234 5.34 1.61 -17.06
N TRP A 235 5.70 0.92 -15.98
CA TRP A 235 6.44 1.49 -14.87
C TRP A 235 7.88 1.75 -15.29
N ASP A 236 8.36 2.96 -15.00
CA ASP A 236 9.76 3.29 -15.12
C ASP A 236 10.50 2.85 -13.84
N PHE A 237 11.17 1.71 -13.95
CA PHE A 237 11.92 1.10 -12.86
C PHE A 237 13.11 1.95 -12.37
N SER A 238 13.52 3.00 -13.10
CA SER A 238 14.55 3.93 -12.62
C SER A 238 14.05 4.85 -11.50
N GLN A 239 12.73 5.07 -11.40
CA GLN A 239 12.13 5.91 -10.36
C GLN A 239 12.22 5.26 -8.96
N TRP A 240 12.32 3.94 -8.91
CA TRP A 240 12.38 3.18 -7.66
C TRP A 240 13.32 1.98 -7.77
N VAL A 241 14.52 2.08 -7.21
CA VAL A 241 15.52 1.00 -7.24
C VAL A 241 15.70 0.41 -5.84
N PRO A 242 15.06 -0.72 -5.50
CA PRO A 242 15.19 -1.34 -4.19
C PRO A 242 16.55 -2.01 -4.01
N GLU A 243 17.05 -2.06 -2.77
CA GLU A 243 18.17 -2.95 -2.42
C GLU A 243 17.70 -4.41 -2.31
N VAL A 244 16.45 -4.62 -1.88
CA VAL A 244 15.88 -5.94 -1.64
C VAL A 244 14.52 -6.08 -2.33
N VAL A 245 14.32 -7.17 -3.06
CA VAL A 245 13.01 -7.60 -3.55
C VAL A 245 12.60 -8.85 -2.78
N ILE A 246 11.42 -8.80 -2.16
CA ILE A 246 10.86 -9.91 -1.40
C ILE A 246 9.67 -10.46 -2.18
N ILE A 247 9.74 -11.73 -2.61
CA ILE A 247 8.70 -12.38 -3.41
C ILE A 247 7.96 -13.40 -2.54
N CYS A 248 6.68 -13.15 -2.27
CA CYS A 248 5.80 -14.03 -1.53
C CYS A 248 4.61 -14.43 -2.41
N LEU A 249 4.84 -15.42 -3.29
CA LEU A 249 3.84 -15.96 -4.22
C LEU A 249 3.83 -17.49 -4.17
N GLY A 250 2.67 -18.07 -4.44
CA GLY A 250 2.48 -19.52 -4.56
C GLY A 250 1.14 -20.03 -4.04
N LEU A 251 0.44 -19.26 -3.19
CA LEU A 251 -0.85 -19.67 -2.61
C LEU A 251 -1.92 -19.87 -3.68
N ASN A 252 -2.02 -18.90 -4.59
CA ASN A 252 -2.97 -18.93 -5.69
C ASN A 252 -2.58 -19.99 -6.74
N ASP A 253 -1.29 -20.18 -7.00
CA ASP A 253 -0.81 -21.28 -7.86
C ASP A 253 -1.16 -22.65 -7.27
N PHE A 254 -0.95 -22.84 -5.96
CA PHE A 254 -1.31 -24.09 -5.30
C PHE A 254 -2.81 -24.37 -5.38
N SER A 255 -3.65 -23.34 -5.44
CA SER A 255 -5.09 -23.49 -5.64
C SER A 255 -5.44 -23.77 -7.10
N GLY A 256 -4.94 -22.95 -8.02
CA GLY A 256 -5.30 -22.98 -9.44
C GLY A 256 -4.63 -24.10 -10.25
N LEU A 257 -3.50 -24.65 -9.81
CA LEU A 257 -2.76 -25.68 -10.53
C LEU A 257 -3.11 -27.12 -10.12
N LYS A 258 -4.09 -27.30 -9.24
CA LYS A 258 -4.55 -28.64 -8.81
C LYS A 258 -5.33 -29.35 -9.91
N ASP A 259 -5.16 -30.66 -9.99
CA ASP A 259 -6.00 -31.56 -10.78
C ASP A 259 -7.35 -31.82 -10.08
N SER A 260 -8.22 -32.57 -10.73
CA SER A 260 -9.53 -32.97 -10.16
C SER A 260 -9.43 -33.81 -8.88
N LEU A 261 -8.24 -34.30 -8.53
CA LEU A 261 -7.95 -35.04 -7.31
C LEU A 261 -7.31 -34.14 -6.23
N GLY A 262 -7.24 -32.83 -6.45
CA GLY A 262 -6.72 -31.86 -5.50
C GLY A 262 -5.19 -31.84 -5.37
N ARG A 263 -4.47 -32.49 -6.29
CA ARG A 263 -2.99 -32.57 -6.27
C ARG A 263 -2.43 -31.65 -7.35
N VAL A 264 -1.25 -31.07 -7.12
CA VAL A 264 -0.55 -30.34 -8.20
C VAL A 264 0.31 -31.35 -8.99
N PRO A 265 0.00 -31.62 -10.27
CA PRO A 265 0.79 -32.55 -11.09
C PRO A 265 2.24 -32.07 -11.24
N GLU A 266 3.19 -32.99 -11.41
CA GLU A 266 4.61 -32.61 -11.54
C GLU A 266 4.86 -31.66 -12.71
N LYS A 267 4.15 -31.82 -13.85
CA LYS A 267 4.21 -30.88 -14.98
C LYS A 267 3.88 -29.43 -14.58
N ASN A 268 2.92 -29.24 -13.66
CA ASN A 268 2.53 -27.92 -13.16
C ASN A 268 3.53 -27.41 -12.12
N SER A 269 4.11 -28.32 -11.32
CA SER A 269 5.21 -27.99 -10.40
C SER A 269 6.45 -27.52 -11.16
N GLU A 270 6.81 -28.16 -12.27
CA GLU A 270 7.89 -27.72 -13.15
C GLU A 270 7.58 -26.38 -13.82
N LEU A 271 6.34 -26.20 -14.31
CA LEU A 271 5.90 -24.90 -14.85
C LEU A 271 6.05 -23.78 -13.81
N PHE A 272 5.65 -24.02 -12.56
CA PHE A 272 5.83 -23.07 -11.46
C PHE A 272 7.31 -22.72 -11.27
N ARG A 273 8.19 -23.73 -11.13
CA ARG A 273 9.63 -23.50 -10.93
C ARG A 273 10.26 -22.74 -12.09
N THR A 274 9.97 -23.14 -13.33
CA THR A 274 10.47 -22.48 -14.54
C THR A 274 9.98 -21.03 -14.64
N THR A 275 8.71 -20.76 -14.34
CA THR A 275 8.14 -19.40 -14.38
C THR A 275 8.73 -18.52 -13.29
N TYR A 276 8.89 -19.05 -12.08
CA TYR A 276 9.53 -18.34 -10.97
C TYR A 276 10.97 -17.94 -11.31
N ARG A 277 11.77 -18.86 -11.86
CA ARG A 277 13.15 -18.57 -12.30
C ARG A 277 13.20 -17.50 -13.40
N ARG A 278 12.28 -17.55 -14.37
CA ARG A 278 12.16 -16.49 -15.38
C ARG A 278 11.81 -15.15 -14.74
N PHE A 279 10.92 -15.15 -13.76
CA PHE A 279 10.52 -13.93 -13.07
C PHE A 279 11.66 -13.33 -12.23
N ILE A 280 12.46 -14.16 -11.55
CA ILE A 280 13.73 -13.72 -10.92
C ILE A 280 14.63 -13.04 -11.96
N GLY A 281 14.76 -13.62 -13.16
CA GLY A 281 15.47 -13.01 -14.27
C GLY A 281 14.88 -11.65 -14.70
N THR A 282 13.55 -11.52 -14.76
CA THR A 282 12.87 -10.25 -15.04
C THR A 282 13.18 -9.19 -13.98
N VAL A 283 13.11 -9.54 -12.69
CA VAL A 283 13.44 -8.63 -11.59
C VAL A 283 14.89 -8.15 -11.70
N ARG A 284 15.84 -9.04 -11.97
CA ARG A 284 17.25 -8.66 -12.18
C ARG A 284 17.48 -7.80 -13.41
N SER A 285 16.69 -8.02 -14.47
CA SER A 285 16.82 -7.21 -15.69
C SER A 285 16.47 -5.74 -15.46
N VAL A 286 15.58 -5.46 -14.50
CA VAL A 286 15.18 -4.09 -14.14
C VAL A 286 15.97 -3.56 -12.94
N TYR A 287 16.48 -4.43 -12.07
CA TYR A 287 17.36 -4.08 -10.95
C TYR A 287 18.62 -4.99 -10.91
N PRO A 288 19.72 -4.61 -11.59
CA PRO A 288 20.88 -5.49 -11.75
C PRO A 288 21.60 -5.94 -10.46
N HIS A 289 21.51 -5.18 -9.37
CA HIS A 289 22.22 -5.42 -8.10
C HIS A 289 21.28 -5.74 -6.92
N VAL A 290 20.06 -6.18 -7.22
CA VAL A 290 19.06 -6.41 -6.18
C VAL A 290 19.26 -7.75 -5.49
N THR A 291 19.21 -7.75 -4.17
CA THR A 291 19.08 -9.00 -3.40
C THR A 291 17.64 -9.50 -3.51
N ILE A 292 17.45 -10.77 -3.85
CA ILE A 292 16.11 -11.36 -3.97
C ILE A 292 15.88 -12.34 -2.82
N VAL A 293 14.77 -12.19 -2.10
CA VAL A 293 14.37 -13.12 -1.04
C VAL A 293 13.05 -13.75 -1.45
N ALA A 294 13.08 -15.05 -1.74
CA ALA A 294 11.89 -15.83 -2.01
C ALA A 294 11.31 -16.35 -0.68
N VAL A 295 10.12 -15.85 -0.33
CA VAL A 295 9.39 -16.22 0.88
C VAL A 295 8.31 -17.24 0.52
N ALA A 296 8.41 -18.43 1.09
CA ALA A 296 7.40 -19.47 0.91
C ALA A 296 6.34 -19.41 2.01
N ALA A 297 5.07 -19.32 1.59
CA ALA A 297 3.94 -19.60 2.47
C ALA A 297 3.81 -21.11 2.74
N PHE A 298 2.97 -21.48 3.71
CA PHE A 298 2.39 -22.83 3.77
C PHE A 298 1.39 -23.00 2.62
N PRO A 299 1.18 -24.20 2.05
CA PRO A 299 1.58 -25.53 2.51
C PRO A 299 2.92 -26.04 1.93
N GLU A 300 3.30 -27.27 2.32
CA GLU A 300 4.59 -27.89 1.98
C GLU A 300 4.92 -27.91 0.48
N TRP A 301 3.91 -28.02 -0.39
CA TRP A 301 4.14 -27.93 -1.83
C TRP A 301 4.83 -26.61 -2.22
N ILE A 302 4.37 -25.47 -1.70
CA ILE A 302 4.96 -24.15 -1.98
C ILE A 302 6.39 -24.11 -1.45
N ARG A 303 6.60 -24.55 -0.21
CA ARG A 303 7.92 -24.59 0.44
C ARG A 303 8.92 -25.40 -0.37
N THR A 304 8.53 -26.60 -0.79
CA THR A 304 9.34 -27.48 -1.64
C THR A 304 9.66 -26.82 -2.98
N GLN A 305 8.67 -26.25 -3.69
CA GLN A 305 8.92 -25.68 -5.02
C GLN A 305 9.77 -24.41 -4.98
N VAL A 306 9.49 -23.50 -4.05
CA VAL A 306 10.25 -22.26 -3.89
C VAL A 306 11.70 -22.57 -3.46
N ARG A 307 11.90 -23.56 -2.58
CA ARG A 307 13.25 -24.02 -2.21
C ARG A 307 14.01 -24.55 -3.42
N LYS A 308 13.39 -25.43 -4.23
CA LYS A 308 14.01 -25.93 -5.47
C LYS A 308 14.37 -24.81 -6.46
N VAL A 309 13.57 -23.74 -6.53
CA VAL A 309 13.89 -22.55 -7.34
C VAL A 309 15.16 -21.88 -6.85
N VAL A 310 15.23 -21.56 -5.55
CA VAL A 310 16.39 -20.89 -4.95
C VAL A 310 17.64 -21.76 -5.04
N ASP A 311 17.55 -23.05 -4.69
CA ASP A 311 18.64 -24.00 -4.83
C ASP A 311 19.15 -24.01 -6.28
N GLY A 312 18.25 -24.03 -7.27
CA GLY A 312 18.62 -23.97 -8.69
C GLY A 312 19.36 -22.69 -9.11
N GLU A 313 19.03 -21.54 -8.51
CA GLU A 313 19.76 -20.29 -8.72
C GLU A 313 21.16 -20.32 -8.07
N ILE A 314 21.27 -20.84 -6.84
CA ILE A 314 22.54 -21.01 -6.12
C ILE A 314 23.47 -21.97 -6.87
N HIS A 315 22.97 -23.11 -7.34
CA HIS A 315 23.75 -24.06 -8.17
C HIS A 315 24.21 -23.43 -9.50
N SER A 316 23.54 -22.38 -9.95
CA SER A 316 23.93 -21.60 -11.14
C SER A 316 24.87 -20.43 -10.80
N GLY A 317 25.38 -20.35 -9.57
CA GLY A 317 26.35 -19.34 -9.12
C GLY A 317 25.73 -18.04 -8.61
N LYS A 318 24.41 -17.95 -8.43
CA LYS A 318 23.72 -16.74 -7.95
C LYS A 318 23.46 -16.83 -6.45
N ASN A 319 24.37 -16.25 -5.66
CA ASN A 319 24.36 -16.34 -4.19
C ASN A 319 23.58 -15.21 -3.49
N ASP A 320 23.04 -14.28 -4.25
CA ASP A 320 22.21 -13.14 -3.84
C ASP A 320 20.70 -13.44 -3.98
N VAL A 321 20.33 -14.72 -4.06
CA VAL A 321 18.96 -15.22 -3.97
C VAL A 321 18.82 -16.06 -2.70
N PHE A 322 17.94 -15.64 -1.79
CA PHE A 322 17.73 -16.28 -0.51
C PHE A 322 16.37 -16.94 -0.42
N TYR A 323 16.30 -18.04 0.32
CA TYR A 323 15.05 -18.72 0.67
C TYR A 323 14.72 -18.45 2.12
N THR A 324 13.47 -18.08 2.40
CA THR A 324 12.89 -18.17 3.75
C THR A 324 11.42 -18.60 3.67
N GLN A 325 10.83 -18.86 4.82
CA GLN A 325 9.43 -19.26 4.96
C GLN A 325 8.88 -18.73 6.28
N PHE A 326 7.55 -18.76 6.41
CA PHE A 326 6.86 -18.62 7.68
C PHE A 326 6.00 -19.84 7.98
N ASP A 327 5.66 -20.01 9.26
CA ASP A 327 4.83 -21.12 9.72
C ASP A 327 3.35 -20.94 9.37
N GLU A 328 2.61 -22.05 9.40
CA GLU A 328 1.16 -21.98 9.49
C GLU A 328 0.79 -21.63 10.94
N PHE A 329 -0.18 -20.73 11.12
CA PHE A 329 -0.64 -20.29 12.43
C PHE A 329 -2.08 -20.74 12.68
N PRO A 330 -2.33 -21.93 13.28
CA PRO A 330 -3.67 -22.41 13.57
C PRO A 330 -4.51 -21.37 14.34
N GLY A 331 -5.75 -21.13 13.88
CA GLY A 331 -6.62 -20.09 14.42
C GLY A 331 -6.25 -18.65 14.02
N GLY A 332 -5.21 -18.47 13.21
CA GLY A 332 -4.69 -17.17 12.79
C GLY A 332 -5.26 -16.63 11.47
N TYR A 333 -6.28 -17.27 10.90
CA TYR A 333 -6.83 -16.93 9.58
C TYR A 333 -8.34 -16.65 9.65
N VAL A 334 -8.77 -15.61 8.95
CA VAL A 334 -10.14 -15.06 8.90
C VAL A 334 -10.44 -14.56 7.47
N GLY A 335 -11.61 -14.00 7.20
CA GLY A 335 -11.89 -13.30 5.94
C GLY A 335 -11.58 -14.12 4.69
N ASN A 336 -12.07 -15.37 4.63
CA ASN A 336 -11.78 -16.33 3.55
C ASN A 336 -10.34 -16.89 3.55
N GLY A 337 -9.74 -17.06 4.73
CA GLY A 337 -8.43 -17.72 4.89
C GLY A 337 -7.23 -16.77 4.87
N HIS A 338 -7.45 -15.47 5.05
CA HIS A 338 -6.42 -14.44 5.13
C HIS A 338 -5.86 -14.28 6.55
N PRO A 339 -4.59 -13.90 6.72
CA PRO A 339 -3.98 -13.75 8.04
C PRO A 339 -4.59 -12.59 8.81
N THR A 340 -4.87 -12.79 10.10
CA THR A 340 -5.19 -11.68 11.01
C THR A 340 -4.01 -10.72 11.16
N VAL A 341 -4.23 -9.52 11.71
CA VAL A 341 -3.15 -8.59 12.10
C VAL A 341 -2.08 -9.28 12.98
N GLU A 342 -2.49 -10.11 13.93
CA GLU A 342 -1.57 -10.82 14.82
C GLU A 342 -0.75 -11.89 14.07
N THR A 343 -1.38 -12.59 13.12
CA THR A 343 -0.67 -13.53 12.25
C THR A 343 0.33 -12.82 11.34
N HIS A 344 -0.03 -11.67 10.77
CA HIS A 344 0.91 -10.84 10.01
C HIS A 344 2.13 -10.40 10.82
N LYS A 345 1.95 -10.11 12.11
CA LYS A 345 3.06 -9.81 13.02
C LYS A 345 3.99 -11.01 13.18
N LYS A 346 3.45 -12.20 13.48
CA LYS A 346 4.24 -13.43 13.61
C LYS A 346 4.98 -13.80 12.32
N MET A 347 4.32 -13.66 11.17
CA MET A 347 4.95 -13.82 9.85
C MET A 347 6.12 -12.85 9.67
N ALA A 348 5.91 -11.56 9.97
CA ALA A 348 6.96 -10.56 9.88
C ALA A 348 8.16 -10.88 10.78
N ASP A 349 7.93 -11.30 12.03
CA ASP A 349 8.99 -11.61 12.98
C ASP A 349 9.91 -12.75 12.46
N GLN A 350 9.34 -13.81 11.89
CA GLN A 350 10.10 -14.92 11.30
C GLN A 350 10.91 -14.49 10.06
N ILE A 351 10.30 -13.68 9.17
CA ILE A 351 10.97 -13.18 7.98
C ILE A 351 12.09 -12.20 8.36
N ILE A 352 11.85 -11.30 9.31
CA ILE A 352 12.86 -10.35 9.84
C ILE A 352 14.07 -11.11 10.39
N ALA A 353 13.85 -12.17 11.18
CA ALA A 353 14.94 -12.99 11.71
C ALA A 353 15.80 -13.58 10.58
N SER A 354 15.16 -14.06 9.50
CA SER A 354 15.86 -14.59 8.33
C SER A 354 16.63 -13.50 7.58
N LEU A 355 16.00 -12.36 7.30
CA LEU A 355 16.63 -11.23 6.60
C LEU A 355 17.86 -10.70 7.35
N LYS A 356 17.83 -10.69 8.69
CA LYS A 356 19.01 -10.37 9.51
C LYS A 356 20.14 -11.37 9.30
N SER A 357 19.84 -12.67 9.28
CA SER A 357 20.85 -13.72 9.07
C SER A 357 21.47 -13.70 7.67
N PHE A 358 20.73 -13.21 6.67
CA PHE A 358 21.22 -13.04 5.31
C PHE A 358 22.01 -11.75 5.11
N HIS A 359 22.01 -10.84 6.10
CA HIS A 359 22.65 -9.54 6.00
C HIS A 359 22.18 -8.71 4.77
N VAL A 360 20.89 -8.78 4.40
CA VAL A 360 20.36 -8.23 3.12
C VAL A 360 20.58 -6.72 2.87
N PHE A 361 21.00 -5.97 3.87
CA PHE A 361 21.34 -4.54 3.75
C PHE A 361 22.83 -4.24 3.96
N ASP A 362 23.66 -5.27 4.07
CA ASP A 362 25.12 -5.13 4.16
C ASP A 362 25.68 -4.69 2.80
N PRO A 363 26.42 -3.56 2.73
CA PRO A 363 27.07 -3.13 1.51
C PRO A 363 28.02 -4.17 0.89
N ALA A 364 28.56 -5.12 1.68
CA ALA A 364 29.48 -6.13 1.21
C ALA A 364 28.85 -7.21 0.30
N LEU A 365 27.51 -7.27 0.22
CA LEU A 365 26.78 -8.17 -0.68
C LEU A 365 26.58 -7.59 -2.10
N LYS A 366 26.98 -6.33 -2.35
CA LYS A 366 26.69 -5.59 -3.58
C LYS A 366 27.80 -5.63 -4.63
#